data_AF-V2XLT4-F1
#
_entry.id   AF-V2XLT4-F1
#
_cell.length_a   1.000
_cell.length_b   1.000
_cell.length_c   1.000
_cell.angle_alpha   90.00
_cell.angle_beta   90.00
_cell.angle_gamma   90.00
#
_symmetry.space_group_name_H-M   'P 1'
#
loop_
_entity.id
_entity.type
_entity.pdbx_description
1 polymer ?
#
loop_
_entity_poly.entity_id
_entity_poly.type
_entity_poly.pdbx_seq_one_letter_code
_entity_poly.pdbx_strand_id
1 'polypeptide(L)'
;MYSNTPAARSLNIGFGFAQPNANEQAPKPVVLPRLPIPDLRSTMEKYLKSLEPFLMEDAVRGGAPYEDAYALRKEWADDFCSGIGKTCQERLQALDRESPNNWLNDNFWLKTYLEWRAPLLVNSNWWLAFCDDDLHPITPVPVAGHTNWQMKRAAWLVHRTLEFKNKVDAQEVHPDTTRTGVWFRENVSKMFNVCRIPKTECDVLSMPPSPTEPSAQCIVVVVNNWFYSLRTYEPQSSDSETPILSNPEVILSRLHAIVQDARNRAGYALEIGVLSADERDRWATNLRHLLSISERNRVTHQAIVNSLMCLSLDSETHIIPSRSSSLPPPTGTTQENLDSHLHSIRGVSSNVSNRWFDKPFTLIVDPSGRAGAMGEHSPCDALVPSIVAEYAIVQGVDRSLAVYPHHAFADSDQGWS
;
A
#
# COMPACT_ATOMS: atom_id res chain seq x y z
N MET A 1 44.80 -0.93 5.15
CA MET A 1 44.11 -2.05 5.81
C MET A 1 43.25 -1.50 6.94
N TYR A 2 42.00 -1.14 6.67
CA TYR A 2 40.92 -1.06 7.66
C TYR A 2 39.62 -1.12 6.86
N SER A 3 39.09 -2.33 6.75
CA SER A 3 37.79 -2.63 6.15
C SER A 3 36.72 -2.49 7.22
N ASN A 4 35.89 -1.45 7.12
CA ASN A 4 34.66 -1.33 7.89
C ASN A 4 33.48 -1.57 6.94
N THR A 5 33.00 -2.81 6.93
CA THR A 5 31.70 -3.17 6.36
C THR A 5 30.66 -3.05 7.49
N PRO A 6 29.56 -2.30 7.33
CA PRO A 6 28.49 -2.33 8.30
C PRO A 6 27.70 -3.63 8.12
N ALA A 7 27.70 -4.47 9.17
CA ALA A 7 26.85 -5.65 9.23
C ALA A 7 25.38 -5.20 9.27
N ALA A 8 24.61 -5.64 8.27
CA ALA A 8 23.15 -5.56 8.29
C ALA A 8 22.64 -6.29 9.53
N ARG A 9 22.05 -5.57 10.48
CA ARG A 9 21.31 -6.17 11.58
C ARG A 9 19.98 -6.66 11.01
N SER A 10 19.95 -7.91 10.58
CA SER A 10 18.72 -8.67 10.38
C SER A 10 17.92 -8.66 11.70
N LEU A 11 16.70 -8.14 11.66
CA LEU A 11 15.70 -8.38 12.71
C LEU A 11 15.43 -9.88 12.72
N ASN A 12 15.97 -10.56 13.73
CA ASN A 12 15.83 -12.00 13.90
C ASN A 12 14.40 -12.27 14.42
N ILE A 13 13.42 -12.36 13.51
CA ILE A 13 12.06 -12.80 13.82
C ILE A 13 12.15 -14.33 13.93
N GLY A 14 12.38 -14.83 15.14
CA GLY A 14 12.47 -16.26 15.41
C GLY A 14 11.12 -16.96 15.18
N PHE A 15 11.02 -17.71 14.08
CA PHE A 15 9.90 -18.62 13.83
C PHE A 15 10.15 -19.94 14.58
N GLY A 16 9.65 -20.03 15.81
CA GLY A 16 9.59 -21.29 16.54
C GLY A 16 8.40 -22.13 16.07
N PHE A 17 8.66 -23.22 15.35
CA PHE A 17 7.65 -24.20 14.96
C PHE A 17 7.42 -25.19 16.12
N ALA A 18 6.22 -25.21 16.69
CA ALA A 18 5.77 -26.30 17.56
C ALA A 18 4.82 -27.21 16.76
N GLN A 19 5.05 -28.52 16.77
CA GLN A 19 4.11 -29.48 16.20
C GLN A 19 2.89 -29.65 17.10
N PRO A 20 1.66 -29.74 16.55
CA PRO A 20 0.46 -29.86 17.36
C PRO A 20 0.31 -31.26 17.97
N ASN A 21 0.16 -31.33 19.30
CA ASN A 21 -0.24 -32.54 20.00
C ASN A 21 -1.73 -32.81 19.78
N ALA A 22 -2.09 -34.04 19.44
CA ALA A 22 -3.44 -34.48 19.09
C ALA A 22 -4.45 -34.53 20.26
N ASN A 23 -4.25 -33.75 21.33
CA ASN A 23 -5.11 -33.79 22.52
C ASN A 23 -5.42 -32.41 23.13
N GLU A 24 -5.23 -31.32 22.39
CA GLU A 24 -5.58 -29.97 22.85
C GLU A 24 -7.03 -29.62 22.52
N GLN A 25 -7.78 -29.20 23.54
CA GLN A 25 -9.08 -28.54 23.38
C GLN A 25 -8.93 -27.40 22.37
N ALA A 26 -9.91 -27.27 21.46
CA ALA A 26 -9.91 -26.19 20.47
C ALA A 26 -9.59 -24.84 21.17
N PRO A 27 -8.54 -24.13 20.72
CA PRO A 27 -8.08 -22.93 21.42
C PRO A 27 -9.22 -21.94 21.54
N LYS A 28 -9.43 -21.41 22.75
CA LYS A 28 -10.45 -20.37 22.98
C LYS A 28 -10.19 -19.18 22.04
N PRO A 29 -11.22 -18.64 21.37
CA PRO A 29 -11.03 -17.51 20.47
C PRO A 29 -10.42 -16.34 21.22
N VAL A 30 -9.34 -15.77 20.65
CA VAL A 30 -8.65 -14.62 21.24
C VAL A 30 -9.51 -13.38 21.04
N VAL A 31 -9.95 -12.77 22.13
CA VAL A 31 -10.64 -11.47 22.11
C VAL A 31 -9.61 -10.35 22.28
N LEU A 32 -9.54 -9.45 21.30
CA LEU A 32 -8.72 -8.25 21.40
C LEU A 32 -9.32 -7.28 22.43
N PRO A 33 -8.50 -6.63 23.27
CA PRO A 33 -9.01 -5.60 24.18
C PRO A 33 -9.57 -4.42 23.37
N ARG A 34 -10.64 -3.81 23.89
CA ARG A 34 -11.17 -2.57 23.33
C ARG A 34 -10.15 -1.44 23.51
N LEU A 35 -10.16 -0.47 22.59
CA LEU A 35 -9.36 0.73 22.72
C LEU A 35 -9.81 1.51 23.96
N PRO A 36 -8.94 1.70 24.98
CA PRO A 36 -9.35 2.40 26.19
C PRO A 36 -9.61 3.88 25.91
N ILE A 37 -10.48 4.48 26.72
CA ILE A 37 -10.61 5.94 26.80
C ILE A 37 -9.73 6.41 27.97
N PRO A 38 -8.66 7.17 27.72
CA PRO A 38 -7.80 7.69 28.77
C PRO A 38 -8.55 8.62 29.73
N ASP A 39 -8.05 8.75 30.96
CA ASP A 39 -8.56 9.73 31.92
C ASP A 39 -8.42 11.16 31.38
N LEU A 40 -9.45 11.98 31.60
CA LEU A 40 -9.51 13.35 31.08
C LEU A 40 -8.39 14.23 31.65
N ARG A 41 -8.16 14.19 32.96
CA ARG A 41 -7.14 15.02 33.63
C ARG A 41 -5.75 14.62 33.20
N SER A 42 -5.46 13.31 33.17
CA SER A 42 -4.19 12.78 32.69
C SER A 42 -3.92 13.17 31.23
N THR A 43 -4.95 13.18 30.38
CA THR A 43 -4.84 13.62 28.98
C THR A 43 -4.50 15.10 28.89
N MET A 44 -5.15 15.96 29.68
CA MET A 44 -4.87 17.40 29.69
C MET A 44 -3.48 17.73 30.24
N GLU A 45 -2.96 16.98 31.22
CA GLU A 45 -1.57 17.14 31.68
C GLU A 45 -0.56 16.82 30.58
N LYS A 46 -0.77 15.75 29.82
CA LYS A 46 0.07 15.40 28.66
C LYS A 46 -0.02 16.45 27.56
N TYR A 47 -1.21 17.00 27.30
CA TYR A 47 -1.41 18.11 26.38
C TYR A 47 -0.59 19.35 26.80
N LEU A 48 -0.68 19.77 28.06
CA LEU A 48 0.13 20.89 28.55
C LEU A 48 1.63 20.62 28.39
N LYS A 49 2.07 19.39 28.74
CA LYS A 49 3.47 19.00 28.59
C LYS A 49 3.95 19.05 27.14
N SER A 50 3.09 18.67 26.19
CA SER A 50 3.44 18.72 24.76
C SER A 50 3.51 20.13 24.19
N LEU A 51 2.89 21.12 24.86
CA LEU A 51 2.95 22.52 24.45
C LEU A 51 4.21 23.24 24.91
N GLU A 52 4.85 22.79 26.00
CA GLU A 52 5.98 23.52 26.61
C GLU A 52 7.08 23.92 25.59
N PRO A 53 7.57 23.03 24.69
CA PRO A 53 8.64 23.41 23.76
C PRO A 53 8.23 24.55 22.81
N PHE A 54 6.98 24.56 22.37
CA PHE A 54 6.46 25.58 21.46
C PHE A 54 6.26 26.92 22.17
N LEU A 55 5.81 26.90 23.42
CA LEU A 55 5.66 28.12 24.23
C LEU A 55 7.02 28.71 24.58
N MET A 56 8.02 27.88 24.86
CA MET A 56 9.40 28.33 25.08
C MET A 56 10.00 28.95 23.80
N GLU A 57 9.80 28.30 22.65
CA GLU A 57 10.26 28.83 21.36
C GLU A 57 9.58 30.16 21.01
N ASP A 58 8.26 30.28 21.23
CA ASP A 58 7.50 31.51 21.00
C ASP A 58 8.04 32.67 21.86
N ALA A 59 8.28 32.42 23.15
CA ALA A 59 8.85 33.41 24.06
C ALA A 59 10.22 33.92 23.59
N VAL A 60 11.10 33.02 23.10
CA VAL A 60 12.42 33.40 22.55
C VAL A 60 12.28 34.23 21.27
N ARG A 61 11.24 33.98 20.47
CA ARG A 61 10.94 34.73 19.24
C ARG A 61 10.23 36.07 19.49
N GLY A 62 10.09 36.48 20.76
CA GLY A 62 9.47 37.74 21.15
C GLY A 62 7.95 37.65 21.40
N GLY A 63 7.41 36.43 21.49
CA GLY A 63 6.05 36.16 21.96
C GLY A 63 5.89 36.41 23.46
N ALA A 64 4.77 35.93 24.01
CA ALA A 64 4.48 36.07 25.45
C ALA A 64 5.52 35.31 26.30
N PRO A 65 5.85 35.78 27.52
CA PRO A 65 6.69 35.02 28.43
C PRO A 65 6.13 33.61 28.64
N TYR A 66 7.01 32.61 28.63
CA TYR A 66 6.63 31.19 28.76
C TYR A 66 5.70 30.95 29.96
N GLU A 67 6.03 31.51 31.13
CA GLU A 67 5.25 31.34 32.35
C GLU A 67 3.81 31.85 32.20
N ASP A 68 3.63 33.03 31.59
CA ASP A 68 2.31 33.64 31.38
C ASP A 68 1.50 32.82 30.37
N ALA A 69 2.14 32.42 29.26
CA ALA A 69 1.49 31.62 28.23
C ALA A 69 1.08 30.24 28.76
N TYR A 70 1.96 29.58 29.51
CA TYR A 70 1.72 28.28 30.11
C TYR A 70 0.63 28.34 31.18
N ALA A 71 0.66 29.36 32.06
CA ALA A 71 -0.38 29.59 33.07
C ALA A 71 -1.77 29.73 32.42
N LEU A 72 -1.87 30.49 31.33
CA LEU A 72 -3.12 30.63 30.58
C LEU A 72 -3.60 29.30 29.97
N ARG A 73 -2.70 28.47 29.43
CA ARG A 73 -3.08 27.16 28.87
C ARG A 73 -3.54 26.20 29.97
N LYS A 74 -2.91 26.28 31.15
CA LYS A 74 -3.30 25.52 32.32
C LYS A 74 -4.70 25.92 32.78
N GLU A 75 -5.00 27.22 32.87
CA GLU A 75 -6.34 27.72 33.18
C GLU A 75 -7.38 27.15 32.21
N TRP A 76 -7.14 27.24 30.89
CA TRP A 76 -8.04 26.66 29.89
C TRP A 76 -8.23 25.14 30.04
N ALA A 77 -7.17 24.41 30.37
CA ALA A 77 -7.24 22.96 30.58
C ALA A 77 -8.04 22.61 31.85
N ASP A 78 -7.92 23.40 32.92
CA ASP A 78 -8.63 23.24 34.17
C ASP A 78 -10.13 23.58 34.00
N ASP A 79 -10.44 24.65 33.28
CA ASP A 79 -11.81 25.04 32.89
C ASP A 79 -12.46 23.97 32.01
N PHE A 80 -11.73 23.42 31.04
CA PHE A 80 -12.25 22.33 30.21
C PHE A 80 -12.53 21.07 31.04
N CYS A 81 -11.62 20.67 31.93
CA CYS A 81 -11.79 19.51 32.80
C CYS A 81 -12.98 19.64 33.75
N SER A 82 -13.16 20.83 34.33
CA SER A 82 -14.24 21.11 35.30
C SER A 82 -15.58 21.44 34.64
N GLY A 83 -15.56 21.89 33.39
CA GLY A 83 -16.73 22.24 32.58
C GLY A 83 -17.09 21.18 31.53
N ILE A 84 -17.16 21.61 30.27
CA ILE A 84 -17.73 20.82 29.17
C ILE A 84 -16.96 19.52 28.88
N GLY A 85 -15.66 19.46 29.19
CA GLY A 85 -14.81 18.29 28.95
C GLY A 85 -15.30 17.06 29.72
N LYS A 86 -15.85 17.22 30.92
CA LYS A 86 -16.46 16.12 31.67
C LYS A 86 -17.65 15.52 30.91
N THR A 87 -18.54 16.36 30.40
CA THR A 87 -19.68 15.90 29.58
C THR A 87 -19.23 15.24 28.29
N CYS A 88 -18.19 15.77 27.63
CA CYS A 88 -17.59 15.14 26.45
C CYS A 88 -17.01 13.75 26.78
N GLN A 89 -16.30 13.62 27.90
CA GLN A 89 -15.73 12.34 28.36
C GLN A 89 -16.83 11.30 28.64
N GLU A 90 -17.89 11.69 29.33
CA GLU A 90 -19.04 10.81 29.61
C GLU A 90 -19.73 10.34 28.32
N ARG A 91 -19.89 11.24 27.35
CA ARG A 91 -20.44 10.93 26.02
C ARG A 91 -19.52 10.01 25.22
N LEU A 92 -18.21 10.22 25.28
CA LEU A 92 -17.23 9.35 24.62
C LEU A 92 -17.28 7.93 25.19
N GLN A 93 -17.41 7.80 26.51
CA GLN A 93 -17.60 6.52 27.18
C GLN A 93 -18.93 5.86 26.84
N ALA A 94 -20.00 6.63 26.64
CA ALA A 94 -21.27 6.11 26.13
C ALA A 94 -21.13 5.60 24.70
N LEU A 95 -20.48 6.38 23.84
CA LEU A 95 -20.21 6.01 22.45
C LEU A 95 -19.38 4.72 22.36
N ASP A 96 -18.38 4.53 23.22
CA ASP A 96 -17.62 3.27 23.26
C ASP A 96 -18.48 2.07 23.64
N ARG A 97 -19.41 2.22 24.58
CA ARG A 97 -20.35 1.13 24.93
C ARG A 97 -21.27 0.75 23.78
N GLU A 98 -21.59 1.69 22.90
CA GLU A 98 -22.47 1.49 21.74
C GLU A 98 -21.70 1.05 20.49
N SER A 99 -20.37 1.25 20.45
CA SER A 99 -19.55 0.93 19.28
C SER A 99 -19.25 -0.56 19.21
N PRO A 100 -19.50 -1.25 18.08
CA PRO A 100 -19.33 -2.70 17.99
C PRO A 100 -17.88 -3.14 18.22
N ASN A 101 -16.91 -2.43 17.66
CA ASN A 101 -15.50 -2.84 17.69
C ASN A 101 -14.64 -1.86 18.47
N ASN A 102 -14.68 -0.58 18.09
CA ASN A 102 -13.79 0.44 18.58
C ASN A 102 -14.42 1.84 18.40
N TRP A 103 -14.56 2.57 19.51
CA TRP A 103 -15.17 3.91 19.52
C TRP A 103 -14.51 4.90 18.56
N LEU A 104 -13.20 4.80 18.34
CA LEU A 104 -12.45 5.71 17.49
C LEU A 104 -12.64 5.34 16.02
N ASN A 105 -12.44 4.07 15.65
CA ASN A 105 -12.49 3.66 14.25
C ASN A 105 -13.91 3.62 13.68
N ASP A 106 -14.87 3.12 14.46
CA ASP A 106 -16.26 2.95 14.01
C ASP A 106 -16.94 4.31 13.77
N ASN A 107 -16.46 5.39 14.42
CA ASN A 107 -17.13 6.69 14.41
C ASN A 107 -16.32 7.82 13.77
N PHE A 108 -14.99 7.84 13.92
CA PHE A 108 -14.17 9.01 13.60
C PHE A 108 -12.99 8.70 12.67
N TRP A 109 -12.13 7.72 13.01
CA TRP A 109 -10.81 7.55 12.37
C TRP A 109 -10.91 7.38 10.87
N LEU A 110 -11.68 6.40 10.40
CA LEU A 110 -11.80 6.12 8.97
C LEU A 110 -12.41 7.31 8.21
N LYS A 111 -13.36 8.03 8.83
CA LYS A 111 -13.95 9.24 8.24
C LYS A 111 -12.92 10.35 8.03
N THR A 112 -11.92 10.49 8.90
CA THR A 112 -10.86 11.49 8.69
C THR A 112 -10.12 11.31 7.37
N TYR A 113 -9.97 10.07 6.88
CA TYR A 113 -9.42 9.79 5.56
C TYR A 113 -10.46 10.00 4.46
N LEU A 114 -11.67 9.49 4.65
CA LEU A 114 -12.71 9.42 3.62
C LEU A 114 -13.38 10.78 3.33
N GLU A 115 -13.49 11.66 4.33
CA GLU A 115 -14.00 13.03 4.20
C GLU A 115 -12.90 14.01 3.74
N TRP A 116 -11.62 13.64 3.81
CA TRP A 116 -10.56 14.51 3.32
C TRP A 116 -10.58 14.57 1.78
N ARG A 117 -10.74 15.78 1.25
CA ARG A 117 -10.98 16.05 -0.18
C ARG A 117 -9.75 16.39 -1.01
N ALA A 118 -8.57 16.52 -0.37
CA ALA A 118 -7.34 16.68 -1.13
C ALA A 118 -7.04 15.42 -1.99
N PRO A 119 -6.36 15.58 -3.14
CA PRO A 119 -5.83 14.47 -3.92
C PRO A 119 -5.12 13.43 -3.06
N LEU A 120 -5.32 12.13 -3.31
CA LEU A 120 -4.62 11.08 -2.55
C LEU A 120 -3.12 11.10 -2.80
N LEU A 121 -2.73 11.32 -4.06
CA LEU A 121 -1.36 11.52 -4.47
C LEU A 121 -0.74 12.66 -3.64
N VAL A 122 0.42 12.40 -3.05
CA VAL A 122 1.17 13.27 -2.13
C VAL A 122 0.53 13.46 -0.75
N ASN A 123 -0.79 13.63 -0.65
CA ASN A 123 -1.40 14.02 0.63
C ASN A 123 -1.76 12.84 1.54
N SER A 124 -2.06 11.67 0.98
CA SER A 124 -2.55 10.51 1.75
C SER A 124 -1.87 9.20 1.39
N ASN A 125 -1.63 8.92 0.10
CA ASN A 125 -0.97 7.66 -0.28
C ASN A 125 0.40 7.53 0.38
N TRP A 126 0.70 6.36 0.95
CA TRP A 126 2.03 6.02 1.43
C TRP A 126 2.89 5.47 0.28
N TRP A 127 4.22 5.47 0.45
CA TRP A 127 5.17 4.94 -0.53
C TRP A 127 6.30 4.18 0.16
N LEU A 128 6.75 3.11 -0.49
CA LEU A 128 7.88 2.27 -0.10
C LEU A 128 8.85 2.18 -1.28
N ALA A 129 10.08 2.64 -1.10
CA ALA A 129 11.16 2.35 -2.04
C ALA A 129 11.87 1.07 -1.59
N PHE A 130 12.02 0.10 -2.49
CA PHE A 130 12.69 -1.16 -2.17
C PHE A 130 14.18 -1.07 -2.44
N CYS A 131 14.99 -1.82 -1.72
CA CYS A 131 16.40 -1.97 -2.04
C CYS A 131 16.57 -2.55 -3.45
N ASP A 132 17.71 -2.29 -4.10
CA ASP A 132 18.06 -2.98 -5.33
C ASP A 132 18.19 -4.49 -5.09
N ASP A 133 17.92 -5.28 -6.12
CA ASP A 133 18.13 -6.72 -6.07
C ASP A 133 19.61 -7.00 -6.32
N ASP A 134 20.29 -7.65 -5.37
CA ASP A 134 21.72 -7.99 -5.47
C ASP A 134 22.06 -8.88 -6.67
N LEU A 135 21.06 -9.55 -7.26
CA LEU A 135 21.19 -10.41 -8.44
C LEU A 135 20.94 -9.64 -9.75
N HIS A 136 20.56 -8.35 -9.69
CA HIS A 136 20.35 -7.52 -10.86
C HIS A 136 21.66 -7.29 -11.63
N PRO A 137 21.71 -7.58 -12.94
CA PRO A 137 22.85 -7.18 -13.75
C PRO A 137 22.92 -5.65 -13.80
N ILE A 138 24.11 -5.09 -13.53
CA ILE A 138 24.35 -3.64 -13.59
C ILE A 138 23.87 -3.11 -14.94
N THR A 139 22.82 -2.28 -14.91
CA THR A 139 22.24 -1.67 -16.11
C THR A 139 22.52 -0.16 -16.09
N PRO A 140 23.12 0.42 -17.15
CA PRO A 140 23.29 1.86 -17.24
C PRO A 140 21.93 2.58 -17.28
N VAL A 141 21.76 3.60 -16.44
CA VAL A 141 20.55 4.43 -16.37
C VAL A 141 20.80 5.77 -17.09
N PRO A 142 19.85 6.37 -17.83
CA PRO A 142 18.42 6.02 -17.97
C PRO A 142 18.14 4.83 -18.88
N VAL A 143 17.12 4.06 -18.52
CA VAL A 143 16.57 2.95 -19.31
C VAL A 143 15.13 3.30 -19.68
N ALA A 144 14.76 3.02 -20.92
CA ALA A 144 13.41 3.24 -21.44
C ALA A 144 12.84 1.95 -22.05
N GLY A 145 11.52 1.93 -22.22
CA GLY A 145 10.75 0.75 -22.62
C GLY A 145 10.56 -0.23 -21.48
N HIS A 146 10.30 -1.50 -21.80
CA HIS A 146 10.12 -2.55 -20.79
C HIS A 146 11.18 -3.62 -20.97
N THR A 147 11.98 -3.82 -19.93
CA THR A 147 13.12 -4.73 -19.96
C THR A 147 12.74 -6.12 -19.47
N ASN A 148 13.51 -7.13 -19.89
CA ASN A 148 13.33 -8.49 -19.39
C ASN A 148 13.55 -8.56 -17.87
N TRP A 149 14.51 -7.79 -17.35
CA TRP A 149 14.77 -7.77 -15.91
C TRP A 149 13.61 -7.14 -15.13
N GLN A 150 13.05 -6.02 -15.60
CA GLN A 150 11.87 -5.41 -15.02
C GLN A 150 10.72 -6.42 -14.90
N MET A 151 10.42 -7.16 -15.98
CA MET A 151 9.35 -8.17 -15.98
C MET A 151 9.64 -9.34 -15.05
N LYS A 152 10.90 -9.82 -15.00
CA LYS A 152 11.32 -10.87 -14.05
C LYS A 152 11.14 -10.43 -12.60
N ARG A 153 11.61 -9.24 -12.26
CA ARG A 153 11.48 -8.67 -10.92
C ARG A 153 10.02 -8.46 -10.55
N ALA A 154 9.20 -7.94 -11.48
CA ALA A 154 7.77 -7.78 -11.27
C ALA A 154 7.06 -9.11 -11.00
N ALA A 155 7.31 -10.14 -11.82
CA ALA A 155 6.72 -11.47 -11.62
C ALA A 155 7.09 -12.08 -10.26
N TRP A 156 8.36 -11.96 -9.87
CA TRP A 156 8.86 -12.42 -8.59
C TRP A 156 8.19 -11.70 -7.42
N LEU A 157 8.15 -10.37 -7.43
CA LEU A 157 7.52 -9.57 -6.39
C LEU A 157 6.02 -9.90 -6.26
N VAL A 158 5.30 -10.01 -7.39
CA VAL A 158 3.89 -10.41 -7.40
C VAL A 158 3.71 -11.77 -6.73
N HIS A 159 4.49 -12.78 -7.13
CA HIS A 159 4.40 -14.11 -6.56
C HIS A 159 4.67 -14.10 -5.05
N ARG A 160 5.77 -13.48 -4.62
CA ARG A 160 6.17 -13.45 -3.20
C ARG A 160 5.18 -12.67 -2.33
N THR A 161 4.61 -11.58 -2.82
CA THR A 161 3.56 -10.83 -2.12
C THR A 161 2.30 -11.69 -1.93
N LEU A 162 1.86 -12.39 -2.98
CA LEU A 162 0.67 -13.24 -2.90
C LEU A 162 0.93 -14.56 -2.13
N GLU A 163 2.15 -15.07 -2.15
CA GLU A 163 2.58 -16.19 -1.30
C GLU A 163 2.44 -15.79 0.18
N PHE A 164 2.94 -14.61 0.57
CA PHE A 164 2.78 -14.11 1.93
C PHE A 164 1.31 -13.97 2.32
N LYS A 165 0.49 -13.40 1.44
CA LYS A 165 -0.96 -13.30 1.63
C LYS A 165 -1.57 -14.69 1.92
N ASN A 166 -1.27 -15.68 1.08
CA ASN A 166 -1.77 -17.04 1.26
C ASN A 166 -1.32 -17.66 2.59
N LYS A 167 -0.08 -17.42 3.01
CA LYS A 167 0.46 -17.89 4.29
C LYS A 167 -0.24 -17.25 5.50
N VAL A 168 -0.58 -15.96 5.40
CA VAL A 168 -1.38 -15.26 6.42
C VAL A 168 -2.81 -15.81 6.45
N ASP A 169 -3.42 -16.02 5.28
CA ASP A 169 -4.77 -16.59 5.16
C ASP A 169 -4.84 -18.02 5.72
N ALA A 170 -3.81 -18.83 5.48
CA ALA A 170 -3.64 -20.18 6.00
C ALA A 170 -3.18 -20.23 7.47
N GLN A 171 -3.02 -19.08 8.13
CA GLN A 171 -2.54 -18.95 9.51
C GLN A 171 -1.13 -19.55 9.76
N GLU A 172 -0.31 -19.69 8.71
CA GLU A 172 1.10 -20.11 8.82
C GLU A 172 1.97 -18.99 9.40
N VAL A 173 1.59 -17.73 9.14
CA VAL A 173 2.24 -16.53 9.69
C VAL A 173 1.34 -15.94 10.76
N HIS A 174 1.78 -16.02 12.02
CA HIS A 174 1.06 -15.56 13.21
C HIS A 174 -0.36 -16.14 13.32
N PRO A 175 -0.54 -17.29 13.99
CA PRO A 175 -1.87 -17.90 14.09
C PRO A 175 -2.86 -17.03 14.87
N ASP A 176 -4.15 -17.18 14.55
CA ASP A 176 -5.28 -16.49 15.20
C ASP A 176 -5.49 -16.92 16.67
N THR A 177 -4.65 -17.83 17.16
CA THR A 177 -4.52 -18.15 18.59
C THR A 177 -3.74 -17.09 19.38
N THR A 178 -3.24 -16.05 18.72
CA THR A 178 -2.53 -14.92 19.34
C THR A 178 -3.16 -13.58 18.99
N ARG A 179 -3.03 -12.58 19.87
CA ARG A 179 -3.52 -11.21 19.59
C ARG A 179 -2.85 -10.60 18.36
N THR A 180 -1.55 -10.84 18.21
CA THR A 180 -0.77 -10.38 17.05
C THR A 180 -1.27 -11.02 15.75
N GLY A 181 -1.59 -12.32 15.75
CA GLY A 181 -2.13 -13.01 14.57
C GLY A 181 -3.46 -12.43 14.12
N VAL A 182 -4.43 -12.31 15.04
CA VAL A 182 -5.76 -11.74 14.74
C VAL A 182 -5.63 -10.33 14.17
N TRP A 183 -4.87 -9.44 14.83
CA TRP A 183 -4.65 -8.07 14.35
C TRP A 183 -3.95 -8.03 13.00
N PHE A 184 -2.89 -8.81 12.81
CA PHE A 184 -2.08 -8.77 11.61
C PHE A 184 -2.85 -9.29 10.40
N ARG A 185 -3.55 -10.42 10.54
CA ARG A 185 -4.38 -11.00 9.49
C ARG A 185 -5.49 -10.05 9.03
N GLU A 186 -6.19 -9.43 9.98
CA GLU A 186 -7.23 -8.43 9.66
C GLU A 186 -6.65 -7.28 8.83
N ASN A 187 -5.50 -6.74 9.22
CA ASN A 187 -4.88 -5.62 8.52
C ASN A 187 -4.29 -6.01 7.14
N VAL A 188 -3.67 -7.19 7.02
CA VAL A 188 -3.17 -7.69 5.72
C VAL A 188 -4.33 -7.87 4.75
N SER A 189 -5.48 -8.40 5.21
CA SER A 189 -6.66 -8.59 4.34
C SER A 189 -7.17 -7.29 3.72
N LYS A 190 -7.03 -6.15 4.42
CA LYS A 190 -7.47 -4.82 3.94
C LYS A 190 -6.60 -4.28 2.80
N MET A 191 -5.44 -4.90 2.54
CA MET A 191 -4.57 -4.53 1.41
C MET A 191 -5.06 -5.10 0.08
N PHE A 192 -5.84 -6.18 0.10
CA PHE A 192 -6.18 -6.95 -1.09
C PHE A 192 -7.68 -6.93 -1.37
N ASN A 193 -8.05 -6.96 -2.66
CA ASN A 193 -9.46 -6.99 -3.10
C ASN A 193 -10.33 -5.83 -2.59
N VAL A 194 -9.70 -4.73 -2.21
CA VAL A 194 -10.34 -3.49 -1.74
C VAL A 194 -9.90 -2.36 -2.67
N CYS A 195 -10.72 -1.32 -2.74
CA CYS A 195 -10.43 -0.07 -3.42
C CYS A 195 -11.21 1.06 -2.75
N ARG A 196 -10.62 2.26 -2.70
CA ARG A 196 -11.36 3.47 -2.32
C ARG A 196 -12.22 3.91 -3.49
N ILE A 197 -13.49 4.20 -3.23
CA ILE A 197 -14.45 4.63 -4.24
C ILE A 197 -14.76 6.09 -3.98
N PRO A 198 -14.47 7.01 -4.92
CA PRO A 198 -14.74 8.41 -4.72
C PRO A 198 -16.25 8.68 -4.67
N LYS A 199 -16.66 9.50 -3.73
CA LYS A 199 -18.03 10.00 -3.56
C LYS A 199 -17.96 11.45 -3.14
N THR A 200 -19.00 12.21 -3.49
CA THR A 200 -19.12 13.61 -3.10
C THR A 200 -19.12 13.72 -1.57
N GLU A 201 -18.28 14.62 -1.04
CA GLU A 201 -18.08 14.93 0.39
C GLU A 201 -17.42 13.82 1.24
N CYS A 202 -17.71 12.55 0.99
CA CYS A 202 -17.19 11.44 1.79
C CYS A 202 -17.07 10.17 0.97
N ASP A 203 -15.83 9.75 0.67
CA ASP A 203 -15.53 8.52 -0.06
C ASP A 203 -15.96 7.26 0.73
N VAL A 204 -15.90 6.10 0.09
CA VAL A 204 -16.16 4.81 0.75
C VAL A 204 -15.10 3.79 0.38
N LEU A 205 -14.90 2.79 1.23
CA LEU A 205 -14.14 1.59 0.86
C LEU A 205 -15.08 0.56 0.22
N SER A 206 -14.64 -0.08 -0.86
CA SER A 206 -15.35 -1.21 -1.41
C SER A 206 -15.31 -2.40 -0.45
N MET A 207 -16.34 -3.22 -0.51
CA MET A 207 -16.30 -4.54 0.12
C MET A 207 -15.48 -5.49 -0.76
N PRO A 208 -14.76 -6.45 -0.17
CA PRO A 208 -14.16 -7.55 -0.93
C PRO A 208 -15.24 -8.26 -1.78
N PRO A 209 -14.91 -8.65 -3.02
CA PRO A 209 -15.82 -9.38 -3.88
C PRO A 209 -16.03 -10.82 -3.38
N SER A 210 -17.02 -11.51 -3.96
CA SER A 210 -17.10 -12.96 -3.78
C SER A 210 -15.81 -13.62 -4.28
N PRO A 211 -15.28 -14.66 -3.59
CA PRO A 211 -14.13 -15.43 -4.08
C PRO A 211 -14.35 -16.03 -5.48
N THR A 212 -15.60 -16.23 -5.88
CA THR A 212 -16.00 -16.75 -7.19
C THR A 212 -15.99 -15.70 -8.30
N GLU A 213 -15.87 -14.40 -7.98
CA GLU A 213 -15.76 -13.35 -8.99
C GLU A 213 -14.44 -13.53 -9.77
N PRO A 214 -14.46 -13.56 -11.11
CA PRO A 214 -13.25 -13.82 -11.89
C PRO A 214 -12.09 -12.87 -11.59
N SER A 215 -12.40 -11.61 -11.27
CA SER A 215 -11.41 -10.58 -10.92
C SER A 215 -10.81 -10.71 -9.51
N ALA A 216 -11.44 -11.46 -8.61
CA ALA A 216 -10.97 -11.64 -7.23
C ALA A 216 -9.62 -12.39 -7.14
N GLN A 217 -9.29 -13.16 -8.18
CA GLN A 217 -8.03 -13.92 -8.30
C GLN A 217 -7.05 -13.30 -9.31
N CYS A 218 -7.30 -12.05 -9.72
CA CYS A 218 -6.48 -11.31 -10.67
C CYS A 218 -5.79 -10.12 -10.00
N ILE A 219 -4.64 -9.73 -10.54
CA ILE A 219 -4.09 -8.38 -10.34
C ILE A 219 -4.45 -7.52 -11.55
N VAL A 220 -4.41 -6.20 -11.38
CA VAL A 220 -4.43 -5.27 -12.52
C VAL A 220 -3.02 -4.83 -12.85
N VAL A 221 -2.58 -5.08 -14.09
CA VAL A 221 -1.30 -4.60 -14.62
C VAL A 221 -1.54 -3.33 -15.42
N VAL A 222 -0.82 -2.25 -15.09
CA VAL A 222 -0.84 -0.98 -15.83
C VAL A 222 0.48 -0.83 -16.58
N VAL A 223 0.39 -0.75 -17.91
CA VAL A 223 1.54 -0.63 -18.81
C VAL A 223 1.24 0.41 -19.88
N ASN A 224 2.05 1.47 -19.98
CA ASN A 224 1.81 2.59 -20.90
C ASN A 224 0.35 3.10 -20.83
N ASN A 225 -0.20 3.22 -19.62
CA ASN A 225 -1.59 3.63 -19.34
C ASN A 225 -2.69 2.64 -19.77
N TRP A 226 -2.34 1.50 -20.36
CA TRP A 226 -3.28 0.41 -20.61
C TRP A 226 -3.45 -0.44 -19.35
N PHE A 227 -4.69 -0.83 -19.07
CA PHE A 227 -5.04 -1.65 -17.91
C PHE A 227 -5.32 -3.09 -18.37
N TYR A 228 -4.71 -4.06 -17.70
CA TYR A 228 -4.88 -5.48 -17.99
C TYR A 228 -5.23 -6.25 -16.73
N SER A 229 -6.17 -7.19 -16.83
CA SER A 229 -6.36 -8.20 -15.79
C SER A 229 -5.39 -9.34 -16.05
N LEU A 230 -4.56 -9.67 -15.06
CA LEU A 230 -3.68 -10.82 -15.07
C LEU A 230 -4.13 -11.77 -13.94
N ARG A 231 -4.61 -12.96 -14.32
CA ARG A 231 -4.94 -14.00 -13.34
C ARG A 231 -3.66 -14.51 -12.67
N THR A 232 -3.64 -14.58 -11.34
CA THR A 232 -2.46 -15.02 -10.56
C THR A 232 -2.64 -16.38 -9.90
N TYR A 233 -3.84 -16.96 -9.97
CA TYR A 233 -4.15 -18.29 -9.44
C TYR A 233 -4.53 -19.24 -10.58
N GLU A 234 -4.25 -20.52 -10.43
CA GLU A 234 -4.67 -21.54 -11.40
C GLU A 234 -6.20 -21.62 -11.47
N PRO A 235 -6.78 -21.93 -12.66
CA PRO A 235 -8.20 -22.19 -12.78
C PRO A 235 -8.63 -23.32 -11.85
N GLN A 236 -9.62 -23.07 -11.00
CA GLN A 236 -10.15 -24.07 -10.08
C GLN A 236 -11.20 -24.93 -10.78
N SER A 237 -11.24 -26.22 -10.46
CA SER A 237 -12.30 -27.13 -10.93
C SER A 237 -13.59 -26.99 -10.13
N SER A 238 -13.50 -26.47 -8.90
CA SER A 238 -14.59 -26.35 -7.93
C SER A 238 -14.34 -25.19 -6.97
N ASP A 239 -15.42 -24.53 -6.52
CA ASP A 239 -15.40 -23.46 -5.51
C ASP A 239 -14.89 -23.94 -4.13
N SER A 240 -14.84 -25.25 -3.89
CA SER A 240 -14.35 -25.85 -2.64
C SER A 240 -12.83 -26.07 -2.60
N GLU A 241 -12.13 -25.89 -3.72
CA GLU A 241 -10.68 -26.13 -3.79
C GLU A 241 -9.90 -24.93 -3.24
N THR A 242 -8.77 -25.21 -2.58
CA THR A 242 -7.85 -24.15 -2.15
C THR A 242 -7.22 -23.49 -3.38
N PRO A 243 -7.26 -22.15 -3.53
CA PRO A 243 -6.62 -21.47 -4.65
C PRO A 243 -5.13 -21.76 -4.72
N ILE A 244 -4.67 -22.28 -5.87
CA ILE A 244 -3.26 -22.55 -6.12
C ILE A 244 -2.65 -21.32 -6.79
N LEU A 245 -1.65 -20.71 -6.15
CA LEU A 245 -0.93 -19.57 -6.70
C LEU A 245 -0.08 -20.01 -7.90
N SER A 246 -0.16 -19.27 -9.00
CA SER A 246 0.66 -19.55 -10.19
C SER A 246 2.16 -19.33 -9.89
N ASN A 247 2.99 -20.21 -10.45
CA ASN A 247 4.45 -20.09 -10.35
C ASN A 247 4.97 -18.80 -11.01
N PRO A 248 6.10 -18.24 -10.55
CA PRO A 248 6.67 -17.01 -11.11
C PRO A 248 6.88 -17.04 -12.63
N GLU A 249 7.23 -18.19 -13.21
CA GLU A 249 7.43 -18.38 -14.66
C GLU A 249 6.15 -18.14 -15.46
N VAL A 250 5.00 -18.56 -14.91
CA VAL A 250 3.69 -18.37 -15.55
C VAL A 250 3.30 -16.90 -15.51
N ILE A 251 3.49 -16.25 -14.35
CA ILE A 251 3.24 -14.81 -14.19
C ILE A 251 4.15 -14.02 -15.14
N LEU A 252 5.44 -14.37 -15.21
CA LEU A 252 6.40 -13.74 -16.13
C LEU A 252 5.96 -13.87 -17.60
N SER A 253 5.54 -15.07 -18.01
CA SER A 253 5.08 -15.32 -19.38
C SER A 253 3.86 -14.47 -19.73
N ARG A 254 2.90 -14.33 -18.80
CA ARG A 254 1.73 -13.44 -18.95
C ARG A 254 2.12 -11.96 -19.00
N LEU A 255 3.07 -11.50 -18.17
CA LEU A 255 3.58 -10.12 -18.24
C LEU A 255 4.23 -9.83 -19.59
N HIS A 256 5.02 -10.76 -20.13
CA HIS A 256 5.57 -10.64 -21.48
C HIS A 256 4.49 -10.49 -22.55
N ALA A 257 3.43 -11.31 -22.48
CA ALA A 257 2.30 -11.24 -23.41
C ALA A 257 1.56 -9.90 -23.31
N ILE A 258 1.34 -9.38 -22.10
CA ILE A 258 0.74 -8.06 -21.86
C ILE A 258 1.59 -6.94 -22.46
N VAL A 259 2.90 -6.93 -22.18
CA VAL A 259 3.82 -5.92 -22.72
C VAL A 259 3.88 -5.98 -24.24
N GLN A 260 3.87 -7.19 -24.83
CA GLN A 260 3.84 -7.37 -26.28
C GLN A 260 2.53 -6.87 -26.89
N ASP A 261 1.38 -7.17 -26.28
CA ASP A 261 0.08 -6.67 -26.72
C ASP A 261 0.04 -5.13 -26.66
N ALA A 262 0.43 -4.54 -25.53
CA ALA A 262 0.46 -3.08 -25.34
C ALA A 262 1.35 -2.37 -26.39
N ARG A 263 2.48 -2.99 -26.79
CA ARG A 263 3.36 -2.48 -27.85
C ARG A 263 2.75 -2.57 -29.25
N ASN A 264 1.93 -3.60 -29.50
CA ASN A 264 1.34 -3.86 -30.80
C ASN A 264 0.00 -3.14 -31.01
N ARG A 265 -0.59 -2.56 -29.95
CA ARG A 265 -1.82 -1.77 -30.06
C ARG A 265 -1.60 -0.51 -30.89
N ALA A 266 -2.59 -0.20 -31.73
CA ALA A 266 -2.58 1.03 -32.51
C ALA A 266 -2.96 2.24 -31.63
N GLY A 267 -2.23 3.34 -31.79
CA GLY A 267 -2.48 4.59 -31.06
C GLY A 267 -1.89 4.61 -29.65
N TYR A 268 -2.27 5.64 -28.89
CA TYR A 268 -1.85 5.83 -27.49
C TYR A 268 -3.06 5.62 -26.57
N ALA A 269 -2.84 4.98 -25.42
CA ALA A 269 -3.86 4.90 -24.37
C ALA A 269 -4.16 6.30 -23.83
N LEU A 270 -5.43 6.52 -23.50
CA LEU A 270 -5.83 7.69 -22.72
C LEU A 270 -5.27 7.56 -21.30
N GLU A 271 -4.90 8.69 -20.70
CA GLU A 271 -4.29 8.75 -19.38
C GLU A 271 -5.32 8.60 -18.24
N ILE A 272 -6.24 7.64 -18.33
CA ILE A 272 -7.39 7.51 -17.41
C ILE A 272 -6.94 7.35 -15.94
N GLY A 273 -5.82 6.69 -15.69
CA GLY A 273 -5.29 6.48 -14.34
C GLY A 273 -5.03 7.78 -13.58
N VAL A 274 -4.63 8.86 -14.28
CA VAL A 274 -4.34 10.16 -13.64
C VAL A 274 -5.57 10.80 -13.01
N LEU A 275 -6.78 10.44 -13.45
CA LEU A 275 -8.02 10.97 -12.88
C LEU A 275 -8.20 10.57 -11.41
N SER A 276 -7.64 9.42 -11.00
CA SER A 276 -7.63 9.00 -9.59
C SER A 276 -6.71 9.82 -8.69
N ALA A 277 -5.86 10.68 -9.28
CA ALA A 277 -5.04 11.66 -8.59
C ALA A 277 -5.68 13.05 -8.48
N ASP A 278 -6.91 13.25 -8.95
CA ASP A 278 -7.59 14.55 -8.81
C ASP A 278 -8.10 14.77 -7.38
N GLU A 279 -8.55 15.99 -7.10
CA GLU A 279 -9.37 16.31 -5.93
C GLU A 279 -10.58 15.37 -5.90
N ARG A 280 -10.98 14.94 -4.70
CA ARG A 280 -11.83 13.76 -4.54
C ARG A 280 -13.27 13.96 -5.01
N ASP A 281 -13.85 15.14 -4.88
CA ASP A 281 -15.20 15.46 -5.38
C ASP A 281 -15.23 15.60 -6.91
N ARG A 282 -14.17 16.19 -7.47
CA ARG A 282 -13.93 16.19 -8.93
C ARG A 282 -13.74 14.78 -9.45
N TRP A 283 -12.96 13.95 -8.77
CA TRP A 283 -12.80 12.55 -9.14
C TRP A 283 -14.11 11.78 -9.06
N ALA A 284 -14.94 11.99 -8.02
CA ALA A 284 -16.26 11.39 -7.92
C ALA A 284 -17.16 11.75 -9.11
N THR A 285 -17.10 13.01 -9.56
CA THR A 285 -17.86 13.50 -10.72
C THR A 285 -17.34 12.89 -12.03
N ASN A 286 -16.02 12.90 -12.23
CA ASN A 286 -15.37 12.37 -13.42
C ASN A 286 -15.54 10.86 -13.53
N LEU A 287 -15.41 10.11 -12.44
CA LEU A 287 -15.66 8.67 -12.43
C LEU A 287 -17.12 8.38 -12.79
N ARG A 288 -18.09 9.09 -12.19
CA ARG A 288 -19.52 8.91 -12.54
C ARG A 288 -19.76 9.13 -14.03
N HIS A 289 -19.15 10.17 -14.62
CA HIS A 289 -19.23 10.43 -16.04
C HIS A 289 -18.57 9.31 -16.86
N LEU A 290 -17.34 8.92 -16.52
CA LEU A 290 -16.60 7.84 -17.19
C LEU A 290 -17.42 6.54 -17.24
N LEU A 291 -18.04 6.16 -16.12
CA LEU A 291 -18.89 4.97 -16.02
C LEU A 291 -20.23 5.10 -16.77
N SER A 292 -20.68 6.32 -17.07
CA SER A 292 -21.92 6.56 -17.86
C SER A 292 -21.70 6.42 -19.37
N ILE A 293 -20.46 6.57 -19.84
CA ILE A 293 -20.14 6.59 -21.28
C ILE A 293 -20.22 5.19 -21.90
N SER A 294 -19.84 4.14 -21.17
CA SER A 294 -19.74 2.78 -21.72
C SER A 294 -19.85 1.70 -20.65
N GLU A 295 -20.54 0.61 -20.99
CA GLU A 295 -20.57 -0.60 -20.15
C GLU A 295 -19.17 -1.19 -19.97
N ARG A 296 -18.31 -1.08 -20.98
CA ARG A 296 -16.92 -1.54 -20.89
C ARG A 296 -16.18 -0.83 -19.75
N ASN A 297 -16.41 0.47 -19.55
CA ASN A 297 -15.79 1.23 -18.47
C ASN A 297 -16.26 0.73 -17.09
N ARG A 298 -17.52 0.31 -16.98
CA ARG A 298 -18.07 -0.28 -15.75
C ARG A 298 -17.41 -1.61 -15.44
N VAL A 299 -17.30 -2.49 -16.43
CA VAL A 299 -16.64 -3.79 -16.28
C VAL A 299 -15.16 -3.61 -15.91
N THR A 300 -14.42 -2.72 -16.59
CA THR A 300 -13.01 -2.44 -16.29
C THR A 300 -12.84 -1.86 -14.89
N HIS A 301 -13.65 -0.86 -14.50
CA HIS A 301 -13.58 -0.28 -13.16
C HIS A 301 -13.88 -1.33 -12.08
N GLN A 302 -14.90 -2.18 -12.28
CA GLN A 302 -15.21 -3.26 -11.35
C GLN A 302 -14.05 -4.25 -11.22
N ALA A 303 -13.37 -4.58 -12.32
CA ALA A 303 -12.18 -5.43 -12.30
C ALA A 303 -11.03 -4.78 -11.50
N ILE A 304 -10.80 -3.47 -11.65
CA ILE A 304 -9.81 -2.73 -10.85
C ILE A 304 -10.17 -2.78 -9.35
N VAL A 305 -11.44 -2.50 -9.02
CA VAL A 305 -11.92 -2.52 -7.63
C VAL A 305 -11.74 -3.90 -7.00
N ASN A 306 -12.15 -4.96 -7.69
CA ASN A 306 -12.17 -6.33 -7.18
C ASN A 306 -10.80 -7.02 -7.19
N SER A 307 -9.86 -6.57 -8.01
CA SER A 307 -8.54 -7.17 -8.14
C SER A 307 -7.79 -7.25 -6.80
N LEU A 308 -6.88 -8.21 -6.67
CA LEU A 308 -6.04 -8.37 -5.50
C LEU A 308 -5.22 -7.10 -5.23
N MET A 309 -4.53 -6.60 -6.24
CA MET A 309 -3.65 -5.43 -6.18
C MET A 309 -3.37 -4.90 -7.58
N CYS A 310 -2.68 -3.77 -7.68
CA CYS A 310 -2.15 -3.27 -8.94
C CYS A 310 -0.64 -3.55 -9.10
N LEU A 311 -0.19 -3.64 -10.34
CA LEU A 311 1.21 -3.66 -10.74
C LEU A 311 1.42 -2.62 -11.86
N SER A 312 2.28 -1.65 -11.64
CA SER A 312 2.67 -0.66 -12.64
C SER A 312 4.05 -0.98 -13.21
N LEU A 313 4.10 -1.22 -14.52
CA LEU A 313 5.34 -1.36 -15.28
C LEU A 313 5.67 -0.04 -15.94
N ASP A 314 6.51 0.75 -15.30
CA ASP A 314 6.91 2.07 -15.80
C ASP A 314 7.76 1.93 -17.06
N SER A 315 7.61 2.85 -17.99
CA SER A 315 8.30 2.81 -19.29
C SER A 315 9.61 3.58 -19.29
N GLU A 316 9.88 4.38 -18.26
CA GLU A 316 11.07 5.23 -18.16
C GLU A 316 11.56 5.30 -16.73
N THR A 317 12.89 5.19 -16.55
CA THR A 317 13.53 5.48 -15.26
C THR A 317 13.71 6.99 -15.08
N HIS A 318 13.12 7.54 -14.02
CA HIS A 318 13.31 8.94 -13.65
C HIS A 318 14.72 9.18 -13.13
N ILE A 319 15.31 10.31 -13.54
CA ILE A 319 16.59 10.82 -13.06
C ILE A 319 16.45 12.32 -12.81
N ILE A 320 16.76 12.72 -11.58
CA ILE A 320 16.90 14.13 -11.23
C ILE A 320 18.23 14.62 -11.84
N PRO A 321 18.22 15.70 -12.64
CA PRO A 321 19.45 16.23 -13.21
C PRO A 321 20.46 16.58 -12.10
N SER A 322 21.67 16.01 -12.18
CA SER A 322 22.73 16.31 -11.22
C SER A 322 23.09 17.79 -11.29
N ARG A 323 23.07 18.48 -10.14
CA ARG A 323 23.57 19.85 -10.05
C ARG A 323 25.09 19.80 -10.14
N SER A 324 25.64 20.00 -11.34
CA SER A 324 27.07 20.22 -11.64
C SER A 324 28.04 19.95 -10.47
N SER A 325 28.26 18.68 -10.16
CA SER A 325 29.31 18.27 -9.24
C SER A 325 30.50 17.81 -10.06
N SER A 326 31.65 18.47 -9.90
CA SER A 326 32.91 18.11 -10.56
C SER A 326 33.62 16.91 -9.90
N LEU A 327 32.94 16.19 -9.02
CA LEU A 327 33.50 15.04 -8.30
C LEU A 327 33.00 13.73 -8.92
N PRO A 328 33.87 12.71 -9.02
CA PRO A 328 33.46 11.39 -9.48
C PRO A 328 32.37 10.83 -8.55
N PRO A 329 31.33 10.17 -9.10
CA PRO A 329 30.26 9.62 -8.28
C PRO A 329 30.83 8.59 -7.29
N PRO A 330 30.43 8.63 -6.01
CA PRO A 330 30.87 7.66 -5.03
C PRO A 330 30.41 6.24 -5.41
N THR A 331 31.18 5.23 -5.03
CA THR A 331 30.78 3.83 -5.12
C THR A 331 29.66 3.55 -4.09
N GLY A 332 28.42 3.62 -4.53
CA GLY A 332 27.20 3.41 -3.74
C GLY A 332 26.00 4.12 -4.39
N THR A 333 24.78 3.84 -3.95
CA THR A 333 23.60 4.61 -4.38
C THR A 333 23.78 6.05 -3.94
N THR A 334 23.98 6.97 -4.90
CA THR A 334 24.11 8.40 -4.57
C THR A 334 22.79 8.92 -4.01
N GLN A 335 22.84 9.99 -3.21
CA GLN A 335 21.62 10.64 -2.73
C GLN A 335 20.70 11.02 -3.90
N GLU A 336 21.25 11.46 -5.04
CA GLU A 336 20.42 11.79 -6.21
C GLU A 336 19.75 10.56 -6.83
N ASN A 337 20.38 9.39 -6.79
CA ASN A 337 19.77 8.15 -7.26
C ASN A 337 18.61 7.73 -6.34
N LEU A 338 18.81 7.80 -5.02
CA LEU A 338 17.75 7.55 -4.04
C LEU A 338 16.60 8.54 -4.18
N ASP A 339 16.89 9.83 -4.33
CA ASP A 339 15.87 10.86 -4.56
C ASP A 339 15.11 10.57 -5.86
N SER A 340 15.81 10.27 -6.95
CA SER A 340 15.21 9.93 -8.23
C SER A 340 14.27 8.71 -8.12
N HIS A 341 14.70 7.68 -7.37
CA HIS A 341 13.89 6.50 -7.09
C HIS A 341 12.65 6.84 -6.27
N LEU A 342 12.79 7.60 -5.18
CA LEU A 342 11.66 8.04 -4.35
C LEU A 342 10.64 8.84 -5.17
N HIS A 343 11.11 9.72 -6.05
CA HIS A 343 10.25 10.47 -6.96
C HIS A 343 9.50 9.53 -7.93
N SER A 344 10.16 8.53 -8.52
CA SER A 344 9.50 7.52 -9.38
C SER A 344 8.35 6.81 -8.65
N ILE A 345 8.56 6.38 -7.41
CA ILE A 345 7.52 5.66 -6.63
C ILE A 345 6.36 6.58 -6.29
N ARG A 346 6.63 7.85 -5.96
CA ARG A 346 5.60 8.85 -5.65
C ARG A 346 4.70 9.17 -6.84
N GLY A 347 5.27 9.19 -8.03
CA GLY A 347 4.60 9.59 -9.27
C GLY A 347 5.29 10.79 -9.89
N VAL A 348 5.86 10.56 -11.07
CA VAL A 348 6.47 11.59 -11.92
C VAL A 348 5.62 11.81 -13.16
N SER A 349 5.75 12.96 -13.81
CA SER A 349 4.92 13.33 -14.97
C SER A 349 4.88 12.29 -16.09
N SER A 350 5.95 11.52 -16.29
CA SER A 350 6.01 10.48 -17.31
C SER A 350 5.25 9.19 -16.96
N ASN A 351 5.00 8.91 -15.67
CA ASN A 351 4.41 7.65 -15.20
C ASN A 351 3.19 7.83 -14.28
N VAL A 352 2.79 9.07 -13.95
CA VAL A 352 1.70 9.36 -13.00
C VAL A 352 0.36 8.80 -13.47
N SER A 353 0.13 8.73 -14.79
CA SER A 353 -1.06 8.13 -15.40
C SER A 353 -1.02 6.60 -15.42
N ASN A 354 0.15 5.99 -15.22
CA ASN A 354 0.36 4.55 -15.18
C ASN A 354 0.07 3.98 -13.78
N ARG A 355 -0.98 4.48 -13.12
CA ARG A 355 -1.33 4.23 -11.71
C ARG A 355 -2.84 4.18 -11.51
N TRP A 356 -3.26 3.64 -10.37
CA TRP A 356 -4.62 3.79 -9.84
C TRP A 356 -4.53 4.10 -8.34
N PHE A 357 -4.60 5.38 -7.98
CA PHE A 357 -4.26 5.88 -6.63
C PHE A 357 -5.24 5.46 -5.53
N ASP A 358 -6.42 4.99 -5.93
CA ASP A 358 -7.44 4.45 -5.03
C ASP A 358 -7.15 3.00 -4.59
N LYS A 359 -6.16 2.32 -5.19
CA LYS A 359 -5.84 0.94 -4.85
C LYS A 359 -5.00 0.89 -3.55
N PRO A 360 -5.36 0.04 -2.56
CA PRO A 360 -4.62 -0.06 -1.30
C PRO A 360 -3.19 -0.60 -1.46
N PHE A 361 -2.90 -1.32 -2.54
CA PHE A 361 -1.55 -1.81 -2.81
C PHE A 361 -1.27 -1.83 -4.30
N THR A 362 -0.23 -1.09 -4.71
CA THR A 362 0.30 -1.06 -6.07
C THR A 362 1.80 -1.31 -6.04
N LEU A 363 2.25 -2.41 -6.64
CA LEU A 363 3.68 -2.63 -6.91
C LEU A 363 4.10 -1.78 -8.12
N ILE A 364 5.29 -1.20 -8.06
CA ILE A 364 5.85 -0.37 -9.13
C ILE A 364 7.23 -0.93 -9.45
N VAL A 365 7.51 -1.19 -10.74
CA VAL A 365 8.84 -1.59 -11.22
C VAL A 365 9.18 -0.77 -12.44
N ASP A 366 10.34 -0.11 -12.43
CA ASP A 366 10.84 0.68 -13.55
C ASP A 366 11.76 -0.13 -14.50
N PRO A 367 12.13 0.40 -15.68
CA PRO A 367 12.91 -0.33 -16.66
C PRO A 367 14.34 -0.69 -16.20
N SER A 368 14.91 0.10 -15.29
CA SER A 368 16.20 -0.20 -14.63
C SER A 368 16.08 -1.32 -13.60
N GLY A 369 14.86 -1.74 -13.28
CA GLY A 369 14.58 -2.74 -12.28
C GLY A 369 14.41 -2.15 -10.88
N ARG A 370 14.49 -0.83 -10.67
CA ARG A 370 14.12 -0.26 -9.37
C ARG A 370 12.66 -0.57 -9.08
N ALA A 371 12.38 -0.93 -7.84
CA ALA A 371 11.05 -1.33 -7.43
C ALA A 371 10.60 -0.58 -6.17
N GLY A 372 9.29 -0.58 -5.96
CA GLY A 372 8.67 -0.06 -4.77
C GLY A 372 7.20 -0.42 -4.72
N ALA A 373 6.52 0.13 -3.73
CA ALA A 373 5.09 0.04 -3.62
C ALA A 373 4.49 1.37 -3.20
N MET A 374 3.22 1.55 -3.48
CA MET A 374 2.41 2.63 -2.92
C MET A 374 1.00 2.14 -2.63
N GLY A 375 0.23 2.90 -1.88
CA GLY A 375 -1.14 2.49 -1.61
C GLY A 375 -2.03 3.55 -0.98
N GLU A 376 -3.33 3.36 -1.15
CA GLU A 376 -4.36 4.09 -0.43
C GLU A 376 -4.29 3.77 1.07
N HIS A 377 -4.30 4.81 1.90
CA HIS A 377 -3.93 4.70 3.32
C HIS A 377 -5.11 4.37 4.24
N SER A 378 -6.33 4.76 3.86
CA SER A 378 -7.51 4.56 4.71
C SER A 378 -7.78 3.12 5.20
N PRO A 379 -7.45 2.03 4.47
CA PRO A 379 -7.76 0.68 4.91
C PRO A 379 -6.77 0.18 5.96
N CYS A 380 -5.51 0.61 5.89
CA CYS A 380 -4.44 0.09 6.74
C CYS A 380 -3.21 1.02 6.80
N ASP A 381 -2.58 1.06 7.97
CA ASP A 381 -1.33 1.82 8.19
C ASP A 381 -0.13 1.18 7.47
N ALA A 382 0.80 2.01 7.00
CA ALA A 382 1.93 1.62 6.16
C ALA A 382 2.89 0.58 6.78
N LEU A 383 2.85 0.36 8.10
CA LEU A 383 3.62 -0.70 8.76
C LEU A 383 3.29 -2.08 8.16
N VAL A 384 2.01 -2.37 7.91
CA VAL A 384 1.58 -3.69 7.44
C VAL A 384 2.02 -3.93 5.99
N PRO A 385 1.78 -3.01 5.03
CA PRO A 385 2.40 -3.07 3.71
C PRO A 385 3.93 -3.19 3.74
N SER A 386 4.61 -2.56 4.69
CA SER A 386 6.07 -2.65 4.83
C SER A 386 6.53 -4.06 5.19
N ILE A 387 5.83 -4.74 6.10
CA ILE A 387 6.13 -6.14 6.48
C ILE A 387 5.89 -7.09 5.30
N VAL A 388 4.78 -6.90 4.57
CA VAL A 388 4.47 -7.68 3.37
C VAL A 388 5.54 -7.47 2.28
N ALA A 389 5.95 -6.21 2.08
CA ALA A 389 6.99 -5.86 1.13
C ALA A 389 8.36 -6.44 1.52
N GLU A 390 8.72 -6.41 2.80
CA GLU A 390 9.97 -7.00 3.30
C GLU A 390 10.07 -8.49 2.98
N TYR A 391 8.98 -9.24 3.19
CA TYR A 391 8.91 -10.65 2.78
C TYR A 391 9.10 -10.86 1.27
N ALA A 392 8.60 -9.93 0.46
CA ALA A 392 8.70 -10.00 -0.99
C ALA A 392 10.12 -9.72 -1.51
N ILE A 393 10.88 -8.87 -0.83
CA ILE A 393 12.22 -8.44 -1.27
C ILE A 393 13.39 -9.18 -0.60
N VAL A 394 13.16 -9.86 0.53
CA VAL A 394 14.23 -10.55 1.28
C VAL A 394 14.89 -11.68 0.48
N GLN A 395 14.18 -12.23 -0.51
CA GLN A 395 14.73 -13.17 -1.48
C GLN A 395 14.88 -12.47 -2.83
N GLY A 396 16.11 -12.43 -3.35
CA GLY A 396 16.37 -11.93 -4.71
C GLY A 396 15.71 -12.81 -5.78
N VAL A 397 15.52 -12.23 -6.97
CA VAL A 397 14.90 -12.90 -8.12
C VAL A 397 15.68 -14.17 -8.48
N ASP A 398 14.99 -15.30 -8.59
CA ASP A 398 15.61 -16.56 -9.02
C ASP A 398 16.27 -16.39 -10.40
N ARG A 399 17.58 -16.68 -10.49
CA ARG A 399 18.36 -16.57 -11.73
C ARG A 399 17.89 -17.54 -12.82
N SER A 400 17.30 -18.66 -12.43
CA SER A 400 16.75 -19.67 -13.34
C SER A 400 15.39 -19.27 -13.92
N LEU A 401 14.76 -18.22 -13.37
CA LEU A 401 13.48 -17.71 -13.83
C LEU A 401 13.56 -17.33 -15.32
N ALA A 402 12.86 -18.10 -16.14
CA ALA A 402 12.81 -17.97 -17.58
C ALA A 402 11.36 -17.95 -18.06
N VAL A 403 11.14 -17.36 -19.24
CA VAL A 403 9.83 -17.36 -19.89
C VAL A 403 9.48 -18.79 -20.29
N TYR A 404 8.29 -19.27 -19.91
CA TYR A 404 7.80 -20.59 -20.29
C TYR A 404 7.21 -20.52 -21.71
N PRO A 405 7.57 -21.40 -22.66
CA PRO A 405 7.18 -21.25 -24.07
C PRO A 405 5.69 -21.45 -24.37
N HIS A 406 4.86 -21.90 -23.41
CA HIS A 406 3.54 -22.49 -23.69
C HIS A 406 2.34 -21.91 -22.93
N HIS A 407 2.46 -20.75 -22.26
CA HIS A 407 1.28 -20.03 -21.75
C HIS A 407 1.04 -18.74 -22.54
N ALA A 408 0.21 -18.83 -23.57
CA ALA A 408 -0.50 -17.68 -24.14
C ALA A 408 -1.54 -17.17 -23.12
N PHE A 409 -2.06 -15.95 -23.34
CA PHE A 409 -3.19 -15.35 -22.61
C PHE A 409 -4.15 -16.43 -22.07
N ALA A 410 -4.44 -16.44 -20.76
CA ALA A 410 -5.60 -17.19 -20.31
C ALA A 410 -6.85 -16.55 -20.94
N ASP A 411 -7.91 -17.31 -21.23
CA ASP A 411 -9.16 -16.74 -21.78
C ASP A 411 -9.76 -15.64 -20.87
N SER A 412 -9.35 -15.60 -19.59
CA SER A 412 -9.73 -14.56 -18.62
C SER A 412 -8.87 -13.29 -18.65
N ASP A 413 -7.74 -13.30 -19.34
CA ASP A 413 -6.81 -12.17 -19.38
C ASP A 413 -7.31 -11.16 -20.43
N GLN A 414 -7.79 -10.01 -19.99
CA GLN A 414 -8.38 -8.97 -20.84
C GLN A 414 -7.63 -7.64 -20.66
N GLY A 415 -7.43 -6.91 -21.77
CA GLY A 415 -6.81 -5.59 -21.80
C GLY A 415 -7.77 -4.48 -22.23
N TRP A 416 -7.73 -3.35 -21.53
CA TRP A 416 -8.62 -2.20 -21.69
C TRP A 416 -7.80 -0.89 -21.74
N SER A 417 -8.27 0.09 -22.52
CA SER A 417 -7.83 1.51 -22.46
C SER A 417 -8.77 2.30 -21.60
#